data_AF-A0A8I0GUY5-F1
#
_entry.id   AF-A0A8I0GUY5-F1
#
_cell.length_a   1.000
_cell.length_b   1.000
_cell.length_c   1.000
_cell.angle_alpha   90.00
_cell.angle_beta   90.00
_cell.angle_gamma   90.00
#
_symmetry.space_group_name_H-M   'P 1'
#
loop_
_entity.id
_entity.type
_entity.pdbx_description
1 polymer ?
#
loop_
_entity_poly.entity_id
_entity_poly.type
_entity_poly.pdbx_seq_one_letter_code
_entity_poly.pdbx_strand_id
1 'polypeptide(L)'
;MALIECMECGKQVSDKSPACIGCGAPMSNGDQVALVSRPVPYVVKTAKSRGVYIILGLLFGTLGIHNFYAGYYGRGVAQLLITLLLGWAIIGLAVTFIWALIEIIVEARDGSGDLMV
;
A
#
# COMPACT_ATOMS: atom_id res chain seq x y z
N MET A 1 2.64 5.67 51.13
CA MET A 1 1.75 6.03 50.01
C MET A 1 1.32 7.46 50.27
N ALA A 2 1.49 8.35 49.31
CA ALA A 2 1.13 9.75 49.48
C ALA A 2 -0.29 9.95 48.97
N LEU A 3 -1.15 10.56 49.78
CA LEU A 3 -2.45 11.01 49.29
C LEU A 3 -2.24 12.39 48.67
N ILE A 4 -2.66 12.56 47.43
CA ILE A 4 -2.68 13.84 46.72
C ILE A 4 -4.13 14.30 46.58
N GLU A 5 -4.35 15.62 46.61
CA GLU A 5 -5.68 16.19 46.47
C GLU A 5 -6.03 16.37 44.99
N CYS A 6 -7.23 15.92 44.59
CA CYS A 6 -7.70 16.09 43.23
C CYS A 6 -8.06 17.55 42.95
N MET A 7 -7.44 18.17 41.94
CA MET A 7 -7.63 19.58 41.59
C MET A 7 -9.05 19.93 41.11
N GLU A 8 -9.85 18.94 40.74
CA GLU A 8 -11.22 19.14 40.24
C GLU A 8 -12.29 18.98 41.34
N CYS A 9 -12.08 18.09 42.32
CA CYS A 9 -13.13 17.77 43.30
C CYS A 9 -12.67 17.81 44.77
N GLY A 10 -11.40 18.14 45.05
CA GLY A 10 -10.88 18.30 46.41
C GLY A 10 -10.80 17.01 47.24
N LYS A 11 -11.08 15.84 46.65
CA LYS A 11 -10.95 14.55 47.37
C LYS A 11 -9.50 14.08 47.40
N GLN A 12 -9.14 13.43 48.50
CA GLN A 12 -7.85 12.75 48.65
C GLN A 12 -7.84 11.48 47.81
N VAL A 13 -6.89 11.40 46.88
CA VAL A 13 -6.70 10.28 45.96
C VAL A 13 -5.27 9.78 46.11
N SER A 14 -5.06 8.46 45.96
CA SER A 14 -3.71 7.92 45.96
C SER A 14 -2.87 8.48 44.81
N ASP A 15 -1.61 8.78 45.09
CA ASP A 15 -0.60 9.23 44.12
C ASP A 15 -0.42 8.32 42.89
N LYS A 16 -0.87 7.06 42.98
CA LYS A 16 -0.80 6.05 41.92
C LYS A 16 -2.12 5.80 41.19
N SER A 17 -3.19 6.51 41.53
CA SER A 17 -4.50 6.28 40.89
C SER A 17 -4.52 6.92 39.50
N PRO A 18 -4.84 6.19 38.42
CA PRO A 18 -4.87 6.74 37.06
C PRO A 18 -5.97 7.80 36.86
N ALA A 19 -7.03 7.74 37.67
CA ALA A 19 -8.10 8.72 37.69
C ALA A 19 -8.64 8.89 39.12
N CYS A 20 -9.28 10.04 39.37
CA CYS A 20 -9.97 10.27 40.63
C CYS A 20 -11.25 9.41 40.72
N ILE A 21 -11.38 8.60 41.76
CA ILE A 21 -12.59 7.79 42.04
C ILE A 21 -13.83 8.63 42.37
N GLY A 22 -13.66 9.93 42.66
CA GLY A 22 -14.73 10.84 43.03
C GLY A 22 -15.41 11.51 41.84
N CYS A 23 -14.62 12.10 40.94
CA CYS A 23 -15.13 12.88 39.80
C CYS A 23 -14.73 12.31 38.42
N GLY A 24 -13.84 11.32 38.36
CA GLY A 24 -13.35 10.74 37.11
C GLY A 24 -12.27 11.55 36.39
N ALA A 25 -11.82 12.68 36.94
CA ALA A 25 -10.74 13.47 36.35
C ALA A 25 -9.42 12.67 36.29
N PRO A 26 -8.66 12.76 35.18
CA PRO A 26 -7.38 12.07 35.04
C PRO A 26 -6.33 12.68 35.96
N MET A 27 -5.53 11.85 36.64
CA MET A 27 -4.48 12.34 37.54
C MET A 27 -3.19 12.56 36.74
N SER A 28 -2.80 13.81 36.56
CA SER A 28 -1.57 14.22 35.85
C SER A 28 -0.32 14.01 36.72
N ASN A 29 -0.03 12.77 37.11
CA ASN A 29 1.26 12.44 37.71
C ASN A 29 2.18 11.89 36.61
N GLY A 30 2.92 12.80 35.98
CA GLY A 30 4.35 12.69 35.62
C GLY A 30 4.89 11.53 34.76
N ASP A 31 4.21 10.40 34.64
CA ASP A 31 4.64 9.29 33.82
C ASP A 31 3.66 9.15 32.67
N GLN A 32 4.10 9.74 31.54
CA GLN A 32 3.79 9.37 30.18
C GLN A 32 2.41 8.69 30.06
N VAL A 33 1.42 9.44 29.61
CA VAL A 33 0.33 8.82 28.84
C VAL A 33 1.04 8.02 27.76
N ALA A 34 1.24 6.73 28.01
CA ALA A 34 1.67 5.79 27.03
C ALA A 34 0.53 5.84 26.03
N LEU A 35 0.73 6.65 24.99
CA LEU A 35 0.04 6.48 23.74
C LEU A 35 0.15 4.99 23.50
N VAL A 36 -0.98 4.30 23.70
CA VAL A 36 -1.08 2.91 23.33
C VAL A 36 -0.97 2.96 21.82
N SER A 37 0.27 2.95 21.35
CA SER A 37 0.66 2.64 20.00
C SER A 37 0.20 1.20 19.84
N ARG A 38 -1.09 1.04 19.55
CA ARG A 38 -1.59 -0.18 18.94
C ARG A 38 -0.61 -0.42 17.81
N PRO A 39 0.06 -1.58 17.76
CA PRO A 39 0.87 -1.92 16.60
C PRO A 39 -0.11 -1.93 15.43
N VAL A 40 -0.20 -0.82 14.72
CA VAL A 40 -0.86 -0.78 13.43
C VAL A 40 0.01 -1.70 12.58
N PRO A 41 -0.57 -2.76 11.99
CA PRO A 41 0.20 -3.60 11.10
C PRO A 41 0.72 -2.71 9.99
N TYR A 42 2.02 -2.43 10.00
CA TYR A 42 2.68 -1.70 8.94
C TYR A 42 2.69 -2.63 7.73
N VAL A 43 1.72 -2.44 6.83
CA VAL A 43 1.66 -3.17 5.57
C VAL A 43 2.75 -2.61 4.68
N VAL A 44 3.91 -3.28 4.69
CA VAL A 44 4.96 -3.04 3.71
C VAL A 44 4.42 -3.47 2.35
N LYS A 45 3.98 -2.51 1.53
CA LYS A 45 3.77 -2.78 0.11
C LYS A 45 5.14 -2.84 -0.56
N THR A 46 5.50 -4.00 -1.11
CA THR A 46 6.68 -4.12 -1.94
C THR A 46 6.46 -3.30 -3.21
N ALA A 47 7.22 -2.21 -3.34
CA ALA A 47 7.15 -1.37 -4.52
C ALA A 47 7.71 -2.12 -5.74
N LYS A 48 7.02 -2.00 -6.87
CA LYS A 48 7.34 -2.69 -8.11
C LYS A 48 8.38 -1.89 -8.91
N SER A 49 9.33 -2.58 -9.54
CA SER A 49 10.39 -1.89 -10.28
C SER A 49 9.95 -1.49 -11.68
N ARG A 50 10.06 -0.20 -12.01
CA ARG A 50 9.75 0.33 -13.34
C ARG A 50 10.72 -0.18 -14.40
N GLY A 51 12.00 -0.33 -14.05
CA GLY A 51 13.01 -0.88 -14.95
C GLY A 51 12.66 -2.30 -15.40
N VAL A 52 12.26 -3.16 -14.45
CA VAL A 52 11.83 -4.53 -14.74
C VAL A 52 10.58 -4.54 -15.63
N TYR A 53 9.61 -3.66 -15.37
CA TYR A 53 8.41 -3.51 -16.21
C TYR A 53 8.77 -3.15 -17.67
N ILE A 54 9.68 -2.19 -17.88
CA ILE A 54 10.13 -1.77 -19.22
C ILE A 54 10.86 -2.92 -19.93
N ILE A 55 11.78 -3.60 -19.24
CA ILE A 55 12.56 -4.70 -19.82
C ILE A 55 11.63 -5.87 -20.22
N LEU A 56 10.69 -6.23 -19.34
CA LEU A 56 9.68 -7.24 -19.63
C LEU A 56 8.84 -6.86 -20.84
N GLY A 57 8.47 -5.59 -20.96
CA GLY A 57 7.68 -5.11 -22.07
C GLY A 57 8.45 -5.07 -23.39
N LEU A 58 9.76 -4.79 -23.38
CA LEU A 58 10.57 -4.81 -24.60
C LEU A 58 10.85 -6.23 -25.10
N LEU A 59 11.13 -7.17 -24.19
CA LEU A 59 11.49 -8.55 -24.55
C LEU A 59 10.27 -9.47 -24.73
N PHE A 60 9.22 -9.25 -23.93
CA PHE A 60 8.03 -10.11 -23.88
C PHE A 60 6.72 -9.32 -24.02
N GLY A 61 6.79 -8.12 -24.62
CA GLY A 61 5.64 -7.22 -24.78
C GLY A 61 4.50 -7.80 -25.60
N THR A 62 4.80 -8.52 -26.68
CA THR A 62 3.75 -9.17 -27.50
C THR A 62 2.97 -10.22 -26.73
N LEU A 63 3.58 -10.88 -25.73
CA LEU A 63 2.90 -11.84 -24.87
C LEU A 63 2.07 -11.19 -23.75
N GLY A 64 2.34 -9.91 -23.44
CA GLY A 64 1.65 -9.17 -22.37
C GLY A 64 2.20 -9.44 -20.97
N ILE A 65 3.41 -9.98 -20.82
CA ILE A 65 4.01 -10.35 -19.51
C ILE A 65 4.21 -9.11 -18.62
N HIS A 66 4.54 -7.95 -19.20
CA HIS A 66 4.69 -6.70 -18.47
C HIS A 66 3.39 -6.27 -17.79
N ASN A 67 2.22 -6.53 -18.41
CA ASN A 67 0.91 -6.24 -17.82
C ASN A 67 0.59 -7.14 -16.63
N PHE A 68 0.95 -8.42 -16.70
CA PHE A 68 0.87 -9.32 -15.54
C PHE A 68 1.80 -8.89 -14.42
N TYR A 69 3.02 -8.44 -14.76
CA TYR A 69 3.93 -7.89 -13.79
C TYR A 69 3.31 -6.65 -13.13
N ALA A 70 2.81 -5.68 -13.88
CA ALA A 70 2.19 -4.48 -13.32
C ALA A 70 0.85 -4.75 -12.58
N GLY A 71 0.28 -5.95 -12.64
CA GLY A 71 -0.99 -6.28 -11.97
C GLY A 71 -2.24 -5.99 -12.83
N TYR A 72 -2.06 -5.63 -14.10
CA TYR A 72 -3.15 -5.46 -15.07
C TYR A 72 -3.52 -6.79 -15.73
N TYR A 73 -4.07 -7.72 -14.93
CA TYR A 73 -4.43 -9.07 -15.40
C TYR A 73 -5.38 -9.06 -16.60
N GLY A 74 -6.37 -8.16 -16.62
CA GLY A 74 -7.31 -8.05 -17.75
C GLY A 74 -6.63 -7.66 -19.06
N ARG A 75 -5.71 -6.69 -19.02
CA ARG A 75 -4.93 -6.26 -20.21
C ARG A 75 -3.98 -7.37 -20.65
N GLY A 76 -3.27 -7.99 -19.72
CA GLY A 76 -2.36 -9.10 -19.99
C GLY A 76 -3.06 -10.29 -20.64
N VAL A 77 -4.24 -10.69 -20.14
CA VAL A 77 -5.04 -11.78 -20.72
C VAL A 77 -5.54 -11.41 -22.11
N ALA A 78 -6.04 -10.20 -22.31
CA ALA A 78 -6.48 -9.74 -23.63
C ALA A 78 -5.34 -9.81 -24.66
N GLN A 79 -4.16 -9.35 -24.29
CA GLN A 79 -2.98 -9.35 -25.14
C GLN A 79 -2.50 -10.77 -25.45
N LEU A 80 -2.51 -11.66 -24.46
CA LEU A 80 -2.16 -13.07 -24.64
C LEU A 80 -3.16 -13.78 -25.56
N LEU A 81 -4.46 -13.53 -25.41
CA LEU A 81 -5.49 -14.07 -26.30
C LEU A 81 -5.35 -13.55 -27.73
N ILE A 82 -5.07 -12.25 -27.92
CA ILE A 82 -4.82 -11.69 -29.25
C ILE A 82 -3.58 -12.35 -29.87
N THR A 83 -2.48 -12.45 -29.13
CA THR A 83 -1.25 -13.07 -29.63
C THR A 83 -1.44 -14.57 -29.91
N LEU A 84 -2.26 -15.28 -29.14
CA LEU A 84 -2.53 -16.70 -29.37
C LEU A 84 -3.47 -16.94 -30.55
N LEU A 85 -4.52 -16.13 -30.70
CA LEU A 85 -5.56 -16.30 -31.73
C LEU A 85 -5.20 -15.65 -33.07
N LEU A 86 -4.49 -14.52 -33.03
CA LEU A 86 -4.17 -13.68 -34.19
C LEU A 86 -2.67 -13.50 -34.40
N GLY A 87 -1.80 -13.98 -33.50
CA GLY A 87 -0.35 -13.81 -33.64
C GLY A 87 0.30 -14.65 -34.73
N TRP A 88 -0.41 -15.64 -35.29
CA TRP A 88 0.01 -16.30 -36.54
C TRP A 88 -0.07 -15.35 -37.74
N ALA A 89 -0.90 -14.30 -37.66
CA ALA A 89 -0.90 -13.20 -38.61
C ALA A 89 0.09 -12.12 -38.15
N ILE A 90 0.96 -11.67 -39.05
CA ILE A 90 1.94 -10.59 -38.80
C ILE A 90 1.25 -9.33 -38.22
N ILE A 91 0.02 -9.08 -38.64
CA ILE A 91 -0.80 -7.95 -38.17
C ILE A 91 -1.11 -8.08 -36.66
N GLY A 92 -1.45 -9.27 -36.16
CA GLY A 92 -1.73 -9.49 -34.75
C GLY A 92 -0.50 -9.27 -33.86
N LEU A 93 0.67 -9.69 -34.34
CA LEU A 93 1.95 -9.42 -33.67
C LEU A 93 2.31 -7.93 -33.69
N ALA A 94 2.13 -7.25 -34.82
CA ALA A 94 2.41 -5.81 -34.94
C ALA A 94 1.51 -4.98 -34.01
N VAL A 95 0.20 -5.28 -33.97
CA VAL A 95 -0.77 -4.59 -33.11
C VAL A 95 -0.42 -4.76 -31.63
N THR A 96 -0.14 -5.98 -31.18
CA THR A 96 0.21 -6.26 -29.78
C THR A 96 1.57 -5.71 -29.37
N PHE A 97 2.52 -5.62 -30.31
CA PHE A 97 3.81 -4.97 -30.08
C PHE A 97 3.67 -3.45 -29.92
N ILE A 98 2.92 -2.79 -30.81
CA ILE A 98 2.68 -1.34 -30.72
C ILE A 98 1.92 -1.01 -29.44
N TRP A 99 0.90 -1.80 -29.09
CA TRP A 99 0.19 -1.66 -27.82
C TRP A 99 1.18 -1.72 -26.65
N ALA A 100 2.03 -2.76 -26.59
CA ALA A 100 3.02 -2.91 -25.53
C ALA A 100 3.94 -1.69 -25.41
N LEU A 101 4.43 -1.14 -26.53
CA LEU A 101 5.28 0.06 -26.53
C LEU A 101 4.57 1.28 -25.93
N ILE A 102 3.31 1.50 -26.29
CA ILE A 102 2.51 2.61 -25.76
C ILE A 102 2.36 2.47 -24.24
N GLU A 103 2.04 1.27 -23.76
CA GLU A 103 1.87 1.02 -22.32
C GLU A 103 3.16 1.19 -21.53
N ILE A 104 4.30 0.75 -22.06
CA ILE A 104 5.59 0.90 -21.38
C ILE A 104 5.97 2.38 -21.21
N ILE A 105 5.58 3.23 -22.17
CA ILE A 105 5.89 4.66 -22.15
C ILE A 105 4.90 5.42 -21.26
N VAL A 106 3.61 5.15 -21.40
CA VAL A 106 2.53 5.94 -20.76
C VAL A 106 2.26 5.47 -19.33
N GLU A 107 2.33 4.17 -19.06
CA GLU A 107 1.92 3.60 -17.78
C GLU A 107 3.10 3.57 -16.79
N ALA A 108 3.06 4.46 -15.81
CA ALA A 108 4.02 4.50 -14.70
C ALA A 108 3.48 3.90 -13.39
N ARG A 109 2.20 3.51 -13.38
CA ARG A 109 1.48 3.01 -12.21
C ARG A 109 1.19 1.52 -12.35
N ASP A 110 1.27 0.81 -11.23
CA ASP A 110 0.79 -0.55 -11.15
C ASP A 110 -0.74 -0.62 -11.01
N GLY A 111 -1.31 -1.82 -11.10
CA GLY A 111 -2.75 -2.07 -10.94
C GLY A 111 -3.31 -1.75 -9.55
N SER A 112 -2.44 -1.47 -8.56
CA SER A 112 -2.83 -0.98 -7.24
C SER A 112 -2.88 0.55 -7.16
N GLY A 113 -2.49 1.23 -8.24
CA GLY A 113 -2.39 2.69 -8.33
C GLY A 113 -1.06 3.25 -7.79
N ASP A 114 -0.16 2.40 -7.31
CA ASP A 114 1.13 2.78 -6.75
C ASP A 114 2.14 3.04 -7.89
N LEU A 115 3.05 4.00 -7.69
CA LEU A 115 4.08 4.33 -8.69
C LEU A 115 5.15 3.24 -8.72
N MET A 116 5.51 2.80 -9.91
CA MET A 116 6.66 1.91 -10.07
C MET A 116 7.96 2.70 -9.88
N VAL A 117 8.85 2.18 -9.04
CA VAL A 117 10.13 2.81 -8.65
C VAL A 117 11.32 2.34 -9.47
#